data_AF-A0A2G5IJB8-F1
#
_entry.id   AF-A0A2G5IJB8-F1
#
_cell.length_a   1.000
_cell.length_b   1.000
_cell.length_c   1.000
_cell.angle_alpha   90.00
_cell.angle_beta   90.00
_cell.angle_gamma   90.00
#
_symmetry.space_group_name_H-M   'P 1'
#
loop_
_entity.id
_entity.type
_entity.pdbx_description
1 polymer ?
#
loop_
_entity_poly.entity_id
_entity_poly.type
_entity_poly.pdbx_seq_one_letter_code
_entity_poly.pdbx_strand_id
1 'polypeptide(L)'
;MAARHRNRRRTAAIAVAVALIALPAAVGCDAVNKALDCVQTADSIADSVADLQQAVENAANDPTQTDDALNSIEQNLDKIGDKTDNADVNKAVDDLNEAVSNVRTAIKNGDETPDISPVTDAAGELTKVCTS
;
A
#
# COMPACT_ATOMS: atom_id res chain seq x y z
N MET A 1 25.65 -7.04 39.12
CA MET A 1 24.69 -6.08 38.55
C MET A 1 24.29 -6.62 37.18
N ALA A 2 23.00 -6.89 36.94
CA ALA A 2 22.52 -7.36 35.64
C ALA A 2 21.19 -6.65 35.34
N ALA A 3 21.24 -5.57 34.59
CA ALA A 3 20.07 -4.86 34.12
C ALA A 3 19.44 -5.67 32.98
N ARG A 4 18.34 -6.36 33.27
CA ARG A 4 17.51 -7.01 32.24
C ARG A 4 16.79 -5.92 31.46
N HIS A 5 17.27 -5.63 30.25
CA HIS A 5 16.57 -4.75 29.31
C HIS A 5 15.24 -5.40 28.93
N ARG A 6 14.17 -4.95 29.57
CA ARG A 6 12.80 -5.37 29.29
C ARG A 6 12.35 -4.62 28.04
N ASN A 7 12.67 -5.17 26.86
CA ASN A 7 12.24 -4.62 25.59
C ASN A 7 10.71 -4.71 25.52
N ARG A 8 10.07 -3.58 25.74
CA ARG A 8 8.62 -3.43 25.81
C ARG A 8 8.15 -3.31 24.37
N ARG A 9 7.96 -4.46 23.70
CA ARG A 9 7.30 -4.53 22.39
C ARG A 9 5.91 -3.92 22.54
N ARG A 10 5.79 -2.66 22.14
CA ARG A 10 4.51 -1.98 21.97
C ARG A 10 4.00 -2.40 20.60
N THR A 11 3.25 -3.47 20.56
CA THR A 11 2.38 -3.79 19.42
C THR A 11 1.37 -2.63 19.30
N ALA A 12 1.59 -1.76 18.33
CA ALA A 12 0.61 -0.75 17.96
C ALA A 12 -0.55 -1.48 17.29
N ALA A 13 -1.70 -1.57 17.96
CA ALA A 13 -2.91 -2.08 17.36
C ALA A 13 -3.49 -0.98 16.46
N ILE A 14 -3.44 -1.18 15.14
CA ILE A 14 -4.08 -0.31 14.16
C ILE A 14 -5.56 -0.69 14.15
N ALA A 15 -6.42 0.22 14.62
CA ALA A 15 -7.87 0.05 14.57
C ALA A 15 -8.36 0.46 13.18
N VAL A 16 -8.82 -0.51 12.38
CA VAL A 16 -9.47 -0.25 11.09
C VAL A 16 -10.92 0.19 11.35
N ALA A 17 -11.23 1.44 11.05
CA ALA A 17 -12.59 1.96 11.12
C ALA A 17 -13.27 1.81 9.75
N VAL A 18 -14.28 0.94 9.67
CA VAL A 18 -15.09 0.77 8.45
C VAL A 18 -16.19 1.84 8.45
N ALA A 19 -16.10 2.81 7.55
CA ALA A 19 -17.14 3.81 7.33
C ALA A 19 -18.14 3.30 6.27
N LEU A 20 -19.42 3.15 6.63
CA LEU A 20 -20.50 2.82 5.71
C LEU A 20 -21.04 4.11 5.07
N ILE A 21 -20.77 4.32 3.78
CA ILE A 21 -21.29 5.46 3.01
C ILE A 21 -22.64 5.06 2.39
N ALA A 22 -23.70 5.79 2.73
CA ALA A 22 -25.00 5.71 2.05
C ALA A 22 -25.01 6.69 0.86
N LEU A 23 -24.88 6.18 -0.37
CA LEU A 23 -24.88 6.99 -1.59
C LEU A 23 -26.30 7.11 -2.18
N PRO A 24 -26.74 8.32 -2.61
CA PRO A 24 -28.00 8.49 -3.33
C PRO A 24 -27.88 7.91 -4.75
N ALA A 25 -28.66 6.86 -5.02
CA ALA A 25 -28.66 6.13 -6.28
C ALA A 25 -29.28 6.96 -7.42
N ALA A 26 -28.45 7.63 -8.23
CA ALA A 26 -28.90 8.25 -9.48
C ALA A 26 -27.88 8.20 -10.65
N VAL A 27 -26.79 7.43 -10.52
CA VAL A 27 -25.89 7.08 -11.62
C VAL A 27 -25.84 5.56 -11.73
N GLY A 28 -25.93 5.03 -12.95
CA GLY A 28 -26.08 3.58 -13.17
C GLY A 28 -24.98 2.75 -12.51
N CYS A 29 -25.26 1.46 -12.30
CA CYS A 29 -24.40 0.51 -11.59
C CYS A 29 -22.94 0.46 -12.11
N ASP A 30 -22.64 0.96 -13.31
CA ASP A 30 -21.29 0.99 -13.88
C ASP A 30 -20.31 1.85 -13.08
N ALA A 31 -20.73 3.03 -12.62
CA ALA A 31 -19.90 3.89 -11.78
C ALA A 31 -19.67 3.28 -10.39
N VAL A 32 -20.70 2.60 -9.85
CA VAL A 32 -20.60 1.87 -8.59
C VAL A 32 -19.66 0.67 -8.73
N ASN A 33 -19.74 -0.08 -9.82
CA ASN A 33 -18.86 -1.23 -10.09
C ASN A 33 -17.40 -0.78 -10.23
N LYS A 34 -17.12 0.31 -10.97
CA LYS A 34 -15.77 0.88 -11.07
C LYS A 34 -15.24 1.36 -9.72
N ALA A 35 -16.08 2.00 -8.90
CA ALA A 35 -15.68 2.40 -7.54
C ALA A 35 -15.38 1.18 -6.65
N LEU A 36 -16.19 0.13 -6.72
CA LEU A 36 -15.96 -1.13 -5.99
C LEU A 36 -14.70 -1.86 -6.47
N ASP A 37 -14.40 -1.83 -7.77
CA ASP A 37 -13.16 -2.38 -8.34
C ASP A 37 -11.93 -1.57 -7.90
N CYS A 38 -12.04 -0.24 -7.83
CA CYS A 38 -11.00 0.65 -7.30
C CYS A 38 -10.71 0.31 -5.83
N VAL A 39 -11.76 0.23 -5.00
CA VAL A 39 -11.62 -0.09 -3.57
C VAL A 39 -11.04 -1.48 -3.35
N GLN A 40 -11.53 -2.53 -4.04
CA GLN A 40 -10.99 -3.89 -3.88
C GLN A 40 -9.51 -3.97 -4.29
N THR A 41 -9.12 -3.25 -5.34
CA THR A 41 -7.73 -3.28 -5.78
C THR A 41 -6.85 -2.43 -4.85
N ALA A 42 -7.34 -1.29 -4.34
CA ALA A 42 -6.66 -0.50 -3.33
C ALA A 42 -6.47 -1.28 -2.01
N ASP A 43 -7.45 -2.11 -1.63
CA ASP A 43 -7.35 -3.03 -0.48
C ASP A 43 -6.26 -4.09 -0.70
N SER A 44 -6.20 -4.69 -1.89
CA SER A 44 -5.12 -5.62 -2.26
C SER A 44 -3.73 -4.96 -2.23
N ILE A 45 -3.65 -3.66 -2.53
CA ILE A 45 -2.42 -2.87 -2.40
C ILE A 45 -2.08 -2.67 -0.92
N ALA A 46 -3.07 -2.35 -0.07
CA ALA A 46 -2.85 -2.20 1.37
C ALA A 46 -2.28 -3.50 1.99
N ASP A 47 -2.80 -4.66 1.57
CA ASP A 47 -2.26 -5.97 1.94
C ASP A 47 -0.82 -6.14 1.44
N SER A 48 -0.55 -5.81 0.18
CA SER A 48 0.80 -5.90 -0.41
C SER A 48 1.80 -4.97 0.30
N VAL A 49 1.36 -3.81 0.80
CA VAL A 49 2.16 -2.87 1.60
C VAL A 49 2.39 -3.41 3.02
N ALA A 50 1.43 -4.13 3.61
CA ALA A 50 1.63 -4.83 4.87
C ALA A 50 2.67 -5.97 4.71
N ASP A 51 2.58 -6.72 3.61
CA ASP A 51 3.57 -7.74 3.25
C ASP A 51 4.96 -7.12 3.03
N LEU A 52 5.03 -5.94 2.38
CA LEU A 52 6.28 -5.19 2.22
C LEU A 52 6.88 -4.79 3.57
N GLN A 53 6.06 -4.27 4.49
CA GLN A 53 6.51 -3.93 5.85
C GLN A 53 7.11 -5.14 6.55
N GLN A 54 6.41 -6.27 6.48
CA GLN A 54 6.88 -7.51 7.09
C GLN A 54 8.13 -8.06 6.40
N ALA A 55 8.24 -7.93 5.08
CA ALA A 55 9.42 -8.32 4.32
C ALA A 55 10.64 -7.47 4.68
N VAL A 56 10.49 -6.15 4.81
CA VAL A 56 11.57 -5.25 5.26
C VAL A 56 12.02 -5.59 6.69
N GLU A 57 11.09 -5.88 7.60
CA GLU A 57 11.43 -6.32 8.96
C GLU A 57 12.19 -7.66 8.98
N ASN A 58 11.96 -8.52 7.99
CA ASN A 58 12.59 -9.83 7.85
C ASN A 58 13.73 -9.87 6.81
N ALA A 59 14.08 -8.75 6.18
CA ALA A 59 14.99 -8.68 5.04
C ALA A 59 16.38 -9.26 5.33
N ALA A 60 16.84 -9.16 6.58
CA ALA A 60 18.09 -9.75 7.04
C ALA A 60 18.12 -11.30 6.94
N ASN A 61 16.95 -11.95 6.87
CA ASN A 61 16.84 -13.40 6.71
C ASN A 61 16.59 -13.81 5.26
N ASP A 62 15.86 -12.99 4.50
CA ASP A 62 15.49 -13.27 3.13
C ASP A 62 15.21 -11.98 2.33
N PRO A 63 16.21 -11.45 1.60
CA PRO A 63 16.06 -10.20 0.86
C PRO A 63 15.15 -10.32 -0.38
N THR A 64 14.81 -11.53 -0.85
CA THR A 64 13.96 -11.68 -2.04
C THR A 64 12.49 -11.36 -1.74
N GLN A 65 12.06 -11.50 -0.48
CA GLN A 65 10.69 -11.21 -0.07
C GLN A 65 10.32 -9.73 -0.27
N THR A 66 11.28 -8.83 -0.10
CA THR A 66 11.05 -7.39 -0.31
C THR A 66 10.80 -7.10 -1.79
N ASP A 67 11.58 -7.68 -2.69
CA ASP A 67 11.39 -7.52 -4.14
C ASP A 67 10.06 -8.12 -4.62
N ASP A 68 9.66 -9.27 -4.08
CA ASP A 68 8.38 -9.94 -4.40
C ASP A 68 7.16 -9.12 -3.94
N ALA A 69 7.24 -8.52 -2.75
CA ALA A 69 6.21 -7.61 -2.26
C ALA A 69 6.09 -6.35 -3.14
N LEU A 70 7.23 -5.73 -3.51
CA LEU A 70 7.26 -4.57 -4.41
C LEU A 70 6.70 -4.93 -5.80
N ASN A 71 7.03 -6.11 -6.33
CA ASN A 71 6.46 -6.61 -7.60
C ASN A 71 4.93 -6.76 -7.51
N SER A 72 4.42 -7.27 -6.39
CA SER A 72 2.99 -7.44 -6.19
C SER A 72 2.25 -6.10 -6.13
N ILE A 73 2.85 -5.09 -5.50
CA ILE A 73 2.32 -3.71 -5.49
C ILE A 73 2.22 -3.16 -6.92
N GLU A 74 3.30 -3.22 -7.71
CA GLU A 74 3.31 -2.73 -9.11
C GLU A 74 2.25 -3.44 -9.97
N GLN A 75 2.15 -4.76 -9.88
CA GLN A 75 1.15 -5.53 -10.62
C GLN A 75 -0.29 -5.15 -10.24
N ASN A 76 -0.54 -4.75 -9.00
CA ASN A 76 -1.85 -4.30 -8.57
C ASN A 76 -2.12 -2.86 -9.01
N LEU A 77 -1.10 -2.00 -9.03
CA LEU A 77 -1.19 -0.63 -9.54
C LEU A 77 -1.51 -0.58 -11.04
N ASP A 78 -0.85 -1.41 -11.85
CA ASP A 78 -1.12 -1.53 -13.29
C ASP A 78 -2.59 -1.88 -13.54
N LYS A 79 -3.15 -2.80 -12.74
CA LYS A 79 -4.57 -3.17 -12.85
C LYS A 79 -5.52 -2.03 -12.48
N ILE A 80 -5.12 -1.09 -11.62
CA ILE A 80 -5.96 0.07 -11.25
C ILE A 80 -5.96 1.08 -12.38
N GLY A 81 -4.78 1.47 -12.87
CA GLY A 81 -4.65 2.43 -13.97
C GLY A 81 -5.45 2.01 -15.21
N ASP A 82 -5.45 0.71 -15.53
CA ASP A 82 -6.20 0.17 -16.67
C ASP A 82 -7.74 0.15 -16.47
N LYS A 83 -8.23 0.25 -15.23
CA LYS A 83 -9.66 0.14 -14.91
C LYS A 83 -10.35 1.49 -14.68
N THR A 84 -9.60 2.58 -14.64
CA THR A 84 -10.13 3.90 -14.25
C THR A 84 -9.66 5.00 -15.18
N ASP A 85 -10.59 5.88 -15.55
CA ASP A 85 -10.31 7.09 -16.32
C ASP A 85 -10.13 8.32 -15.41
N ASN A 86 -10.08 8.11 -14.08
CA ASN A 86 -10.01 9.19 -13.10
C ASN A 86 -8.57 9.70 -12.96
N ALA A 87 -8.37 10.98 -13.29
CA ALA A 87 -7.07 11.65 -13.20
C ALA A 87 -6.47 11.63 -11.78
N ASP A 88 -7.30 11.73 -10.75
CA ASP A 88 -6.84 11.71 -9.36
C ASP A 88 -6.36 10.30 -8.97
N VAL A 89 -7.06 9.26 -9.46
CA VAL A 89 -6.63 7.85 -9.23
C VAL A 89 -5.33 7.58 -9.96
N ASN A 90 -5.20 8.01 -11.22
CA ASN A 90 -3.98 7.85 -11.99
C ASN A 90 -2.81 8.59 -11.34
N LYS A 91 -3.04 9.79 -10.80
CA LYS A 91 -2.02 10.52 -10.04
C LYS A 91 -1.60 9.76 -8.78
N ALA A 92 -2.55 9.21 -8.02
CA ALA A 92 -2.23 8.43 -6.82
C ALA A 92 -1.48 7.12 -7.16
N VAL A 93 -1.80 6.49 -8.30
CA VAL A 93 -1.08 5.33 -8.85
C VAL A 93 0.36 5.71 -9.21
N ASP A 94 0.56 6.84 -9.89
CA ASP A 94 1.89 7.36 -10.24
C ASP A 94 2.73 7.66 -9.00
N ASP A 95 2.15 8.35 -8.01
CA ASP A 95 2.82 8.69 -6.76
C ASP A 95 3.23 7.40 -5.99
N LEU A 96 2.40 6.33 -6.02
CA LEU A 96 2.75 5.04 -5.41
C LEU A 96 3.85 4.29 -6.18
N ASN A 97 3.80 4.31 -7.51
CA ASN A 97 4.85 3.73 -8.37
C ASN A 97 6.20 4.40 -8.14
N GLU A 98 6.22 5.73 -7.99
CA GLU A 98 7.44 6.48 -7.67
C GLU A 98 8.01 6.06 -6.30
N ALA A 99 7.15 5.93 -5.28
CA ALA A 99 7.56 5.47 -3.96
C ALA A 99 8.17 4.06 -4.00
N VAL A 100 7.53 3.12 -4.71
CA VAL A 100 8.04 1.74 -4.88
C VAL A 100 9.40 1.74 -5.60
N SER A 101 9.55 2.55 -6.64
CA SER A 101 10.81 2.69 -7.39
C SER A 101 11.95 3.24 -6.51
N ASN A 102 11.64 4.19 -5.63
CA ASN A 102 12.60 4.74 -4.68
C ASN A 102 13.07 3.67 -3.67
N VAL A 103 12.15 2.85 -3.14
CA VAL A 103 12.49 1.71 -2.26
C VAL A 103 13.39 0.71 -2.99
N ARG A 104 13.04 0.32 -4.22
CA ARG A 104 13.90 -0.55 -5.05
C ARG A 104 15.28 0.02 -5.28
N THR A 105 15.36 1.32 -5.51
CA THR A 105 16.63 2.00 -5.73
C THR A 105 17.48 1.99 -4.45
N ALA A 106 16.88 2.21 -3.28
CA ALA A 106 17.56 2.10 -1.99
C ALA A 106 18.14 0.69 -1.77
N ILE A 107 17.33 -0.35 -2.00
CA ILE A 107 17.76 -1.76 -1.89
C ILE A 107 18.93 -2.05 -2.84
N LYS A 108 18.82 -1.64 -4.12
CA LYS A 108 19.91 -1.82 -5.11
C LYS A 108 21.19 -1.08 -4.73
N ASN A 109 21.09 0.02 -3.99
CA ASN A 109 22.23 0.77 -3.47
C ASN A 109 22.80 0.19 -2.16
N GLY A 110 22.24 -0.92 -1.66
CA GLY A 110 22.70 -1.63 -0.47
C GLY A 110 22.05 -1.19 0.84
N ASP A 111 20.91 -0.50 0.78
CA ASP A 111 20.11 -0.23 1.97
C ASP A 111 19.34 -1.50 2.39
N GLU A 112 19.72 -2.05 3.54
CA GLU A 112 19.08 -3.24 4.13
C GLU A 112 17.78 -2.90 4.86
N THR A 113 17.51 -1.61 5.12
CA THR A 113 16.34 -1.11 5.84
C THR A 113 15.75 0.12 5.14
N PRO A 114 15.31 -0.01 3.87
CA PRO A 114 14.79 1.11 3.12
C PRO A 114 13.57 1.73 3.81
N ASP A 115 13.45 3.06 3.75
CA ASP A 115 12.26 3.75 4.23
C ASP A 115 11.07 3.48 3.31
N ILE A 116 10.06 2.80 3.82
CA ILE A 116 8.82 2.47 3.13
C ILE A 116 7.64 3.35 3.53
N SER A 117 7.85 4.36 4.38
CA SER A 117 6.82 5.33 4.75
C SER A 117 6.19 5.99 3.51
N PRO A 118 6.96 6.40 2.47
CA PRO A 118 6.37 6.97 1.26
C PRO A 118 5.41 6.01 0.52
N VAL A 119 5.69 4.70 0.54
CA VAL A 119 4.81 3.68 -0.07
C VAL A 119 3.50 3.58 0.73
N THR A 120 3.61 3.63 2.06
CA THR A 120 2.43 3.54 2.94
C THR A 120 1.53 4.77 2.82
N ASP A 121 2.14 5.96 2.76
CA ASP A 121 1.42 7.22 2.58
C ASP A 121 0.69 7.25 1.23
N ALA A 122 1.37 6.92 0.14
CA ALA A 122 0.78 6.90 -1.20
C ALA A 122 -0.34 5.86 -1.34
N ALA A 123 -0.21 4.67 -0.73
CA ALA A 123 -1.28 3.68 -0.71
C ALA A 123 -2.51 4.17 0.07
N GLY A 124 -2.29 4.92 1.14
CA GLY A 124 -3.34 5.59 1.91
C GLY A 124 -4.08 6.65 1.08
N GLU A 125 -3.35 7.47 0.32
CA GLU A 125 -3.94 8.46 -0.59
C GLU A 125 -4.73 7.80 -1.72
N LEU A 126 -4.21 6.73 -2.33
CA LEU A 126 -4.93 5.96 -3.35
C LEU A 126 -6.27 5.43 -2.83
N THR A 127 -6.29 4.88 -1.61
CA THR A 127 -7.51 4.40 -0.97
C THR A 127 -8.52 5.54 -0.77
N LYS A 128 -8.06 6.72 -0.31
CA LYS A 128 -8.92 7.90 -0.14
C LYS A 128 -9.55 8.29 -1.48
N VAL A 129 -8.76 8.40 -2.54
CA VAL A 129 -9.26 8.77 -3.87
C VAL A 129 -10.23 7.73 -4.41
N CYS A 130 -10.00 6.42 -4.22
CA CYS A 130 -10.94 5.37 -4.61
C CYS A 130 -12.28 5.41 -3.86
N THR A 131 -12.34 6.03 -2.68
CA THR A 131 -13.57 6.18 -1.88
C THR A 131 -14.27 7.53 -2.04
N SER A 132 -13.67 8.45 -2.80
CA SER A 132 -14.13 9.84 -2.98
C SER A 132 -15.12 10.01 -4.12
#